data_AF-A0A8S4Q570-F1
#
_entry.id   AF-A0A8S4Q570-F1
#
_cell.length_a   1.000
_cell.length_b   1.000
_cell.length_c   1.000
_cell.angle_alpha   90.00
_cell.angle_beta   90.00
_cell.angle_gamma   90.00
#
_symmetry.space_group_name_H-M   'P 1'
#
loop_
_entity.id
_entity.type
_entity.pdbx_description
1 polymer ?
#
loop_
_entity_poly.entity_id
_entity_poly.type
_entity_poly.pdbx_seq_one_letter_code
_entity_poly.pdbx_strand_id
1 'polypeptide(L)'
;MRLRLYYELNVTLLNAHAINLPTLDQLKTISKDLGFQLTDEKLLQYKEHMKGAQKAYQRVSELVEPTLEVKYPRTPGHRPKNDKNDNPNNAWAWRTDIQGAKEGKLYGRTVAIKDSIAVAGVPMSNGGKIFQGYVPEFDATCVTRVLDAGGRITGKSQCEDMTFSANSFTSPFPVTNPADPTRSSGGSCSGSGALLANGQVDLAVGADTAGSIRVPASWCGIVGFKPTYGLVPCSGACFLDPTLDHIGPMARTVDDCALLLEVLVGYDGFDSTTLSDRPVQEYSRLVTKGVAGLKVGFLKEGFEGCESDVEQVVKTTADMLRNAGATVEDISLPMHKDAMPLFHALTEGIYIQSFYGGSMGKSFYPNSITDHYRKAIKTRPFDLPITRQANALWGEFTKRFYDGKFYGKAQNLCKALTDEYNRALEKVDVLIMPTCHYKAPKLPAVSLDDVNELLTEAFSMVRNTVASNCTGHPSISVNVGFSEGLPVGALITGRRHEDATVLRVAKTLESGPRPL
;
A
#
# COMPACT_ATOMS: atom_id res chain seq x y z
N MET A 1 34.81 9.23 1.68
CA MET A 1 35.50 9.05 0.38
C MET A 1 34.87 7.96 -0.50
N ARG A 2 34.60 6.73 0.01
CA ARG A 2 33.93 5.64 -0.76
C ARG A 2 32.57 6.02 -1.34
N LEU A 3 31.74 6.73 -0.58
CA LEU A 3 30.44 7.24 -1.04
C LEU A 3 30.60 8.28 -2.18
N ARG A 4 31.58 9.20 -2.10
CA ARG A 4 31.76 10.30 -3.06
C ARG A 4 32.17 9.83 -4.47
N LEU A 5 33.06 8.84 -4.56
CA LEU A 5 33.43 8.20 -5.82
C LEU A 5 32.28 7.38 -6.42
N TYR A 6 31.45 6.76 -5.57
CA TYR A 6 30.21 6.12 -6.02
C TYR A 6 29.20 7.16 -6.54
N TYR A 7 29.15 8.36 -5.95
CA TYR A 7 28.24 9.43 -6.34
C TYR A 7 28.56 10.05 -7.71
N GLU A 8 29.82 10.41 -7.98
CA GLU A 8 30.18 11.10 -9.24
C GLU A 8 30.05 10.20 -10.49
N LEU A 9 30.37 8.90 -10.35
CA LEU A 9 30.21 7.92 -11.44
C LEU A 9 28.74 7.64 -11.79
N ASN A 10 27.84 7.77 -10.81
CA ASN A 10 26.44 7.34 -10.93
C ASN A 10 25.52 8.37 -11.61
N VAL A 11 25.92 9.64 -11.69
CA VAL A 11 25.13 10.71 -12.33
C VAL A 11 25.32 10.66 -13.86
N THR A 12 26.54 10.38 -14.33
CA THR A 12 26.83 10.21 -15.76
C THR A 12 26.21 8.93 -16.34
N LEU A 13 26.15 7.85 -15.56
CA LEU A 13 25.55 6.57 -15.97
C LEU A 13 24.02 6.61 -16.11
N LEU A 14 23.33 7.46 -15.35
CA LEU A 14 21.87 7.57 -15.42
C LEU A 14 21.34 8.26 -16.68
N ASN A 15 22.18 9.04 -17.36
CA ASN A 15 21.85 9.71 -18.62
C ASN A 15 22.54 9.06 -19.83
N ALA A 16 23.31 7.99 -19.62
CA ALA A 16 24.05 7.35 -20.69
C ALA A 16 23.12 6.38 -21.45
N HIS A 17 22.90 6.64 -22.73
CA HIS A 17 22.23 5.70 -23.65
C HIS A 17 23.03 4.39 -23.85
N ALA A 18 24.27 4.34 -23.34
CA ALA A 18 25.21 3.22 -23.49
C ALA A 18 25.95 2.87 -22.19
N ILE A 19 26.07 1.57 -21.90
CA ILE A 19 26.89 1.08 -20.79
C ILE A 19 28.37 1.16 -21.15
N ASN A 20 29.16 1.78 -20.28
CA ASN A 20 30.62 1.82 -20.39
C ASN A 20 31.26 0.61 -19.71
N LEU A 21 32.36 0.10 -20.28
CA LEU A 21 33.19 -0.88 -19.57
C LEU A 21 33.80 -0.27 -18.30
N PRO A 22 33.93 -1.05 -17.23
CA PRO A 22 34.54 -0.55 -16.00
C PRO A 22 36.02 -0.21 -16.21
N THR A 23 36.49 0.80 -15.48
CA THR A 23 37.92 1.08 -15.35
C THR A 23 38.61 -0.02 -14.53
N LEU A 24 39.92 -0.13 -14.65
CA LEU A 24 40.69 -1.10 -13.85
C LEU A 24 40.52 -0.83 -12.35
N ASP A 25 40.49 0.44 -11.93
CA ASP A 25 40.32 0.80 -10.51
C ASP A 25 38.93 0.47 -9.97
N GLN A 26 37.89 0.58 -10.80
CA GLN A 26 36.55 0.11 -10.44
C GLN A 26 36.56 -1.42 -10.24
N LEU A 27 37.18 -2.16 -11.16
CA LEU A 27 37.30 -3.62 -11.05
C LEU A 27 38.12 -4.05 -9.82
N LYS A 28 39.19 -3.33 -9.49
CA LYS A 28 39.98 -3.56 -8.26
C LYS A 28 39.14 -3.35 -7.01
N THR A 29 38.37 -2.26 -6.98
CA THR A 29 37.48 -1.94 -5.87
C THR A 29 36.44 -3.04 -5.67
N ILE A 30 35.75 -3.43 -6.75
CA ILE A 30 34.75 -4.53 -6.72
C ILE A 30 35.40 -5.85 -6.31
N SER A 31 36.56 -6.20 -6.87
CA SER A 31 37.26 -7.44 -6.54
C SER A 31 37.69 -7.50 -5.07
N LYS A 32 38.04 -6.36 -4.47
CA LYS A 32 38.35 -6.27 -3.04
C LYS A 32 37.09 -6.40 -2.20
N ASP A 33 36.03 -5.69 -2.57
CA ASP A 33 34.77 -5.69 -1.83
C ASP A 33 34.09 -7.06 -1.86
N LEU A 34 34.23 -7.83 -2.95
CA LEU A 34 33.77 -9.22 -3.06
C LEU A 34 34.74 -10.26 -2.46
N GLY A 35 35.90 -9.84 -1.97
CA GLY A 35 36.89 -10.74 -1.35
C GLY A 35 37.75 -11.56 -2.33
N PHE A 36 37.62 -11.36 -3.64
CA PHE A 36 38.36 -12.13 -4.66
C PHE A 36 39.85 -11.77 -4.75
N GLN A 37 40.22 -10.51 -4.46
CA GLN A 37 41.61 -10.02 -4.47
C GLN A 37 42.40 -10.36 -5.76
N LEU A 38 41.77 -10.18 -6.93
CA LEU A 38 42.34 -10.52 -8.22
C LEU A 38 43.49 -9.59 -8.63
N THR A 39 44.46 -10.12 -9.37
CA THR A 39 45.57 -9.34 -9.94
C THR A 39 45.09 -8.45 -11.10
N ASP A 40 45.82 -7.36 -11.37
CA ASP A 40 45.54 -6.46 -12.50
C ASP A 40 45.43 -7.19 -13.83
N GLU A 41 46.34 -8.13 -14.09
CA GLU A 41 46.34 -8.96 -15.29
C GLU A 41 45.02 -9.75 -15.41
N LYS A 42 44.57 -10.37 -14.32
CA LYS A 42 43.33 -11.14 -14.32
C LYS A 42 42.10 -10.25 -14.48
N LEU A 43 42.10 -9.07 -13.86
CA LEU A 43 41.04 -8.08 -14.02
C LEU A 43 40.94 -7.56 -15.46
N LEU A 44 42.07 -7.34 -16.14
CA LEU A 44 42.09 -6.96 -17.55
C LEU A 44 41.53 -8.07 -18.44
N GLN A 45 41.84 -9.34 -18.18
CA GLN A 45 41.23 -10.47 -18.89
C GLN A 45 39.71 -10.52 -18.69
N TYR A 46 39.22 -10.32 -17.46
CA TYR A 46 37.78 -10.25 -17.20
C TYR A 46 37.12 -9.05 -17.90
N LYS A 47 37.77 -7.88 -17.91
CA LYS A 47 37.29 -6.70 -18.63
C LYS A 47 37.12 -6.97 -20.13
N GLU A 48 38.07 -7.68 -20.75
CA GLU A 48 37.97 -8.09 -22.15
C GLU A 48 36.75 -9.00 -22.38
N HIS A 49 36.50 -9.96 -21.49
CA HIS A 49 35.31 -10.81 -21.56
C HIS A 49 33.99 -10.01 -21.39
N MET A 50 33.99 -8.96 -20.56
CA MET A 50 32.82 -8.10 -20.33
C MET A 50 32.35 -7.33 -21.58
N LYS A 51 33.16 -7.22 -22.65
CA LYS A 51 32.75 -6.61 -23.92
C LYS A 51 31.51 -7.29 -24.53
N GLY A 52 31.38 -8.60 -24.37
CA GLY A 52 30.20 -9.34 -24.83
C GLY A 52 28.94 -8.91 -24.07
N ALA A 53 29.03 -8.82 -22.75
CA ALA A 53 27.93 -8.33 -21.90
C ALA A 53 27.60 -6.86 -22.21
N GLN A 54 28.61 -5.99 -22.38
CA GLN A 54 28.39 -4.59 -22.73
C GLN A 54 27.54 -4.45 -24.01
N LYS A 55 27.85 -5.21 -25.06
CA LYS A 55 27.07 -5.23 -26.31
C LYS A 55 25.63 -5.69 -26.08
N ALA A 56 25.43 -6.71 -25.23
CA ALA A 56 24.09 -7.18 -24.92
C ALA A 56 23.26 -6.13 -24.17
N TYR A 57 23.85 -5.43 -23.19
CA TYR A 57 23.15 -4.37 -22.47
C TYR A 57 22.89 -3.14 -23.35
N GLN A 58 23.81 -2.79 -24.24
CA GLN A 58 23.60 -1.78 -25.28
C GLN A 58 22.42 -2.14 -26.18
N ARG A 59 22.34 -3.42 -26.60
CA ARG A 59 21.20 -3.87 -27.39
C ARG A 59 19.89 -3.71 -26.64
N VAL A 60 19.86 -3.98 -25.33
CA VAL A 60 18.65 -3.79 -24.51
C VAL A 60 18.26 -2.30 -24.43
N SER A 61 19.20 -1.37 -24.26
CA SER A 61 18.89 0.07 -24.20
C SER A 61 18.38 0.66 -25.52
N GLU A 62 18.63 -0.01 -26.64
CA GLU A 62 18.12 0.37 -27.97
C GLU A 62 16.72 -0.20 -28.27
N LEU A 63 16.24 -1.18 -27.49
CA LEU A 63 14.91 -1.74 -27.68
C LEU A 63 13.85 -0.81 -27.09
N VAL A 64 12.71 -0.72 -27.77
CA VAL A 64 11.55 0.01 -27.25
C VAL A 64 10.89 -0.85 -26.18
N GLU A 65 10.78 -0.31 -24.97
CA GLU A 65 10.11 -0.98 -23.86
C GLU A 65 8.57 -0.96 -24.05
N PRO A 66 7.87 -2.09 -23.84
CA PRO A 66 6.42 -2.08 -23.78
C PRO A 66 5.94 -1.32 -22.54
N THR A 67 4.84 -0.57 -22.68
CA THR A 67 4.25 0.23 -21.60
C THR A 67 2.75 -0.03 -21.46
N LEU A 68 2.17 0.40 -20.33
CA LEU A 68 0.72 0.36 -20.12
C LEU A 68 0.05 1.48 -20.93
N GLU A 69 -1.13 1.19 -21.46
CA GLU A 69 -1.84 2.08 -22.39
C GLU A 69 -2.47 3.29 -21.68
N VAL A 70 -2.55 4.42 -22.40
CA VAL A 70 -3.20 5.66 -22.00
C VAL A 70 -4.39 5.93 -22.94
N LYS A 71 -5.60 5.52 -22.54
CA LYS A 71 -6.77 5.47 -23.45
C LYS A 71 -7.57 6.77 -23.59
N TYR A 72 -7.74 7.50 -22.50
CA TYR A 72 -8.66 8.65 -22.42
C TYR A 72 -7.95 10.01 -22.59
N PRO A 73 -8.63 11.07 -23.05
CA PRO A 73 -8.06 12.41 -23.06
C PRO A 73 -7.98 13.00 -21.64
N ARG A 74 -6.98 13.84 -21.38
CA ARG A 74 -6.74 14.42 -20.05
C ARG A 74 -5.96 15.72 -20.13
N THR A 75 -6.03 16.51 -19.06
CA THR A 75 -5.14 17.65 -18.82
C THR A 75 -4.25 17.36 -17.62
N PRO A 76 -3.12 18.07 -17.45
CA PRO A 76 -2.25 17.87 -16.30
C PRO A 76 -2.88 18.21 -14.94
N GLY A 77 -4.03 18.89 -14.92
CA GLY A 77 -4.66 19.34 -13.68
C GLY A 77 -3.91 20.50 -13.02
N HIS A 78 -4.11 20.69 -11.71
CA HIS A 78 -3.45 21.73 -10.92
C HIS A 78 -3.22 21.30 -9.47
N ARG A 79 -2.22 21.91 -8.82
CA ARG A 79 -2.03 21.79 -7.37
C ARG A 79 -3.16 22.55 -6.65
N PRO A 80 -3.86 21.94 -5.69
CA PRO A 80 -4.85 22.66 -4.90
C PRO A 80 -4.18 23.74 -4.05
N LYS A 81 -4.89 24.84 -3.80
CA LYS A 81 -4.48 25.89 -2.87
C LYS A 81 -4.46 25.33 -1.45
N ASN A 82 -3.51 25.82 -0.64
CA ASN A 82 -3.42 25.45 0.77
C ASN A 82 -4.41 26.25 1.61
N ASP A 83 -5.71 26.09 1.32
CA ASP A 83 -6.80 26.65 2.11
C ASP A 83 -7.98 25.66 2.18
N LYS A 84 -8.84 25.84 3.19
CA LYS A 84 -9.90 24.88 3.52
C LYS A 84 -10.98 24.73 2.46
N ASN A 85 -11.15 25.69 1.56
CA ASN A 85 -12.18 25.63 0.53
C ASN A 85 -11.74 24.78 -0.67
N ASP A 86 -10.46 24.83 -1.01
CA ASP A 86 -9.89 24.08 -2.15
C ASP A 86 -9.29 22.73 -1.71
N ASN A 87 -8.69 22.70 -0.52
CA ASN A 87 -8.05 21.51 0.05
C ASN A 87 -8.49 21.23 1.50
N PRO A 88 -9.77 20.88 1.74
CA PRO A 88 -10.22 20.51 3.07
C PRO A 88 -9.37 19.36 3.61
N ASN A 89 -8.95 19.49 4.87
CA ASN A 89 -8.13 18.52 5.59
C ASN A 89 -6.76 18.21 4.97
N ASN A 90 -6.27 19.03 4.03
CA ASN A 90 -5.04 18.77 3.26
C ASN A 90 -5.09 17.45 2.46
N ALA A 91 -6.28 17.01 2.09
CA ALA A 91 -6.52 15.64 1.61
C ALA A 91 -6.25 15.46 0.10
N TRP A 92 -6.16 16.53 -0.68
CA TRP A 92 -5.76 16.51 -2.09
C TRP A 92 -4.25 16.76 -2.25
N ALA A 93 -3.59 15.87 -2.99
CA ALA A 93 -2.23 16.10 -3.49
C ALA A 93 -2.26 16.90 -4.81
N TRP A 94 -3.22 16.57 -5.67
CA TRP A 94 -3.37 17.18 -6.99
C TRP A 94 -4.83 17.09 -7.45
N ARG A 95 -5.34 18.12 -8.13
CA ARG A 95 -6.70 18.12 -8.72
C ARG A 95 -6.60 17.92 -10.23
N THR A 96 -7.51 17.12 -10.78
CA THR A 96 -7.61 16.89 -12.23
C THR A 96 -9.07 16.67 -12.61
N ASP A 97 -9.32 16.50 -13.90
CA ASP A 97 -10.63 16.18 -14.41
C ASP A 97 -10.50 15.26 -15.64
N ILE A 98 -10.51 13.96 -15.39
CA ILE A 98 -10.36 12.94 -16.44
C ILE A 98 -11.69 12.20 -16.55
N GLN A 99 -12.33 12.33 -17.72
CA GLN A 99 -13.58 11.66 -18.03
C GLN A 99 -13.30 10.25 -18.56
N GLY A 100 -13.95 9.24 -17.98
CA GLY A 100 -13.95 7.88 -18.49
C GLY A 100 -14.94 7.67 -19.65
N ALA A 101 -15.30 6.42 -19.88
CA ALA A 101 -16.34 6.03 -20.83
C ALA A 101 -17.69 6.69 -20.52
N LYS A 102 -18.54 6.83 -21.55
CA LYS A 102 -19.87 7.46 -21.43
C LYS A 102 -20.96 6.54 -20.84
N GLU A 103 -20.57 5.35 -20.42
CA GLU A 103 -21.40 4.32 -19.83
C GLU A 103 -20.53 3.39 -18.97
N GLY A 104 -21.15 2.52 -18.18
CA GLY A 104 -20.45 1.56 -17.32
C GLY A 104 -20.86 1.66 -15.86
N LYS A 105 -20.34 0.75 -15.03
CA LYS A 105 -20.72 0.59 -13.62
C LYS A 105 -20.44 1.82 -12.75
N LEU A 106 -19.46 2.63 -13.14
CA LEU A 106 -19.04 3.84 -12.42
C LEU A 106 -19.46 5.12 -13.16
N TYR A 107 -20.28 5.03 -14.21
CA TYR A 107 -20.75 6.21 -14.93
C TYR A 107 -21.44 7.20 -13.98
N GLY A 108 -20.98 8.45 -14.00
CA GLY A 108 -21.46 9.51 -13.11
C GLY A 108 -20.84 9.50 -11.71
N ARG A 109 -19.95 8.56 -11.38
CA ARG A 109 -19.24 8.52 -10.08
C ARG A 109 -17.89 9.24 -10.17
N THR A 110 -17.56 9.97 -9.12
CA THR A 110 -16.26 10.61 -8.94
C THR A 110 -15.29 9.72 -8.17
N VAL A 111 -14.03 9.67 -8.61
CA VAL A 111 -13.00 8.79 -8.04
C VAL A 111 -11.72 9.57 -7.72
N ALA A 112 -11.23 9.44 -6.50
CA ALA A 112 -9.88 9.86 -6.14
C ALA A 112 -8.89 8.69 -6.26
N ILE A 113 -7.69 8.95 -6.77
CA ILE A 113 -6.63 7.95 -6.90
C ILE A 113 -5.52 8.28 -5.92
N LYS A 114 -5.11 7.35 -5.05
CA LYS A 114 -3.97 7.57 -4.13
C LYS A 114 -2.75 8.07 -4.89
N ASP A 115 -2.03 9.05 -4.33
CA ASP A 115 -0.89 9.67 -5.02
C ASP A 115 0.33 8.77 -5.23
N SER A 116 0.31 7.53 -4.75
CA SER A 116 1.31 6.50 -5.07
C SER A 116 0.96 5.65 -6.30
N ILE A 117 -0.20 5.90 -6.93
CA ILE A 117 -0.70 5.19 -8.10
C ILE A 117 -0.53 6.08 -9.33
N ALA A 118 0.06 5.54 -10.40
CA ALA A 118 0.33 6.29 -11.63
C ALA A 118 -0.97 6.63 -12.37
N VAL A 119 -1.10 7.91 -12.72
CA VAL A 119 -2.11 8.44 -13.64
C VAL A 119 -1.33 9.22 -14.69
N ALA A 120 -1.41 8.82 -15.95
CA ALA A 120 -0.59 9.39 -17.01
C ALA A 120 -0.84 10.90 -17.13
N GLY A 121 0.25 11.67 -17.20
CA GLY A 121 0.21 13.13 -17.37
C GLY A 121 -0.20 13.93 -16.12
N VAL A 122 -0.52 13.27 -15.00
CA VAL A 122 -0.88 13.94 -13.73
C VAL A 122 0.29 13.79 -12.74
N PRO A 123 0.82 14.89 -12.17
CA PRO A 123 1.91 14.83 -11.21
C PRO A 123 1.68 13.84 -10.06
N MET A 124 2.75 13.16 -9.67
CA MET A 124 2.74 12.11 -8.66
C MET A 124 3.89 12.33 -7.69
N SER A 125 3.59 12.77 -6.46
CA SER A 125 4.58 13.06 -5.44
C SER A 125 4.82 11.91 -4.48
N ASN A 126 4.01 10.85 -4.54
CA ASN A 126 4.07 9.72 -3.62
C ASN A 126 4.17 10.17 -2.15
N GLY A 127 3.44 11.24 -1.82
CA GLY A 127 3.40 11.82 -0.49
C GLY A 127 4.65 12.56 -0.03
N GLY A 128 5.65 12.80 -0.88
CA GLY A 128 6.98 13.19 -0.43
C GLY A 128 7.79 14.06 -1.37
N LYS A 129 8.88 14.64 -0.84
CA LYS A 129 9.80 15.50 -1.60
C LYS A 129 10.61 14.71 -2.63
N ILE A 130 10.92 13.45 -2.36
CA ILE A 130 11.79 12.63 -3.20
C ILE A 130 11.21 12.39 -4.61
N PHE A 131 9.87 12.37 -4.73
CA PHE A 131 9.14 12.21 -5.99
C PHE A 131 8.64 13.54 -6.59
N GLN A 132 8.98 14.68 -5.98
CA GLN A 132 8.56 15.99 -6.49
C GLN A 132 9.07 16.21 -7.92
N GLY A 133 8.14 16.58 -8.81
CA GLY A 133 8.42 16.82 -10.23
C GLY A 133 8.27 15.59 -11.12
N TYR A 134 7.97 14.41 -10.56
CA TYR A 134 7.63 13.23 -11.36
C TYR A 134 6.22 13.34 -11.95
N VAL A 135 6.10 12.96 -13.23
CA VAL A 135 4.83 12.85 -13.94
C VAL A 135 4.84 11.49 -14.65
N PRO A 136 3.95 10.54 -14.29
CA PRO A 136 3.89 9.25 -14.95
C PRO A 136 3.51 9.36 -16.43
N GLU A 137 4.06 8.46 -17.24
CA GLU A 137 3.77 8.35 -18.68
C GLU A 137 2.74 7.26 -19.03
N PHE A 138 2.27 6.53 -18.02
CA PHE A 138 1.31 5.43 -18.14
C PHE A 138 0.24 5.51 -17.05
N ASP A 139 -0.93 4.91 -17.33
CA ASP A 139 -1.96 4.67 -16.33
C ASP A 139 -1.70 3.32 -15.64
N ALA A 140 -1.83 3.29 -14.32
CA ALA A 140 -1.92 2.02 -13.61
C ALA A 140 -3.16 1.22 -14.08
N THR A 141 -3.11 -0.12 -14.03
CA THR A 141 -4.23 -0.96 -14.50
C THR A 141 -5.55 -0.59 -13.81
N CYS A 142 -5.53 -0.27 -12.51
CA CYS A 142 -6.71 0.16 -11.77
C CYS A 142 -7.30 1.49 -12.26
N VAL A 143 -6.46 2.42 -12.76
CA VAL A 143 -6.87 3.70 -13.33
C VAL A 143 -7.58 3.47 -14.66
N THR A 144 -6.98 2.66 -15.54
CA THR A 144 -7.60 2.28 -16.82
C THR A 144 -8.95 1.60 -16.60
N ARG A 145 -9.06 0.67 -15.63
CA ARG A 145 -10.32 -0.01 -15.30
C ARG A 145 -11.40 0.94 -14.78
N VAL A 146 -11.04 1.90 -13.93
CA VAL A 146 -11.99 2.93 -13.45
C VAL A 146 -12.53 3.75 -14.61
N LEU A 147 -11.66 4.21 -15.52
CA LEU A 147 -12.05 5.00 -16.67
C LEU A 147 -12.88 4.18 -17.67
N ASP A 148 -12.49 2.93 -17.94
CA ASP A 148 -13.23 1.98 -18.79
C ASP A 148 -14.63 1.68 -18.24
N ALA A 149 -14.81 1.73 -16.91
CA ALA A 149 -16.12 1.60 -16.27
C ALA A 149 -16.92 2.91 -16.18
N GLY A 150 -16.44 4.00 -16.79
CA GLY A 150 -17.13 5.30 -16.83
C GLY A 150 -16.89 6.21 -15.62
N GLY A 151 -15.96 5.86 -14.73
CA GLY A 151 -15.61 6.68 -13.58
C GLY A 151 -14.89 7.97 -13.99
N ARG A 152 -15.17 9.07 -13.29
CA ARG A 152 -14.51 10.36 -13.48
C ARG A 152 -13.44 10.56 -12.41
N ILE A 153 -12.17 10.65 -12.81
CA ILE A 153 -11.07 10.88 -11.88
C ILE A 153 -10.92 12.37 -11.62
N THR A 154 -11.11 12.79 -10.37
CA THR A 154 -11.13 14.21 -9.95
C THR A 154 -9.84 14.68 -9.26
N GLY A 155 -8.91 13.77 -9.00
CA GLY A 155 -7.61 14.12 -8.44
C GLY A 155 -6.82 12.95 -7.88
N LYS A 156 -5.64 13.31 -7.38
CA LYS A 156 -4.75 12.46 -6.60
C LYS A 156 -4.97 12.74 -5.13
N SER A 157 -5.34 11.75 -4.33
CA SER A 157 -5.49 11.90 -2.89
C SER A 157 -4.13 11.81 -2.20
N GLN A 158 -3.93 12.66 -1.19
CA GLN A 158 -2.69 12.69 -0.41
C GLN A 158 -2.39 11.33 0.21
N CYS A 159 -1.11 10.98 0.23
CA CYS A 159 -0.59 9.85 1.00
C CYS A 159 0.63 10.26 1.81
N GLU A 160 1.03 9.39 2.72
CA GLU A 160 2.24 9.53 3.53
C GLU A 160 3.51 9.49 2.68
N ASP A 161 4.60 10.07 3.18
CA ASP A 161 5.87 10.18 2.44
C ASP A 161 6.43 8.79 2.12
N MET A 162 6.54 8.51 0.81
CA MET A 162 6.85 7.20 0.26
C MET A 162 5.92 6.09 0.75
N THR A 163 4.68 6.42 1.14
CA THR A 163 3.69 5.51 1.72
C THR A 163 4.13 4.78 2.99
N PHE A 164 5.22 5.22 3.64
CA PHE A 164 5.87 4.48 4.73
C PHE A 164 5.56 5.08 6.11
N SER A 165 4.26 5.22 6.39
CA SER A 165 3.67 5.57 7.68
C SER A 165 2.19 5.16 7.66
N ALA A 166 1.67 4.75 8.82
CA ALA A 166 0.26 4.47 9.04
C ALA A 166 -0.45 5.55 9.88
N ASN A 167 0.25 6.63 10.20
CA ASN A 167 -0.30 7.88 10.70
C ASN A 167 -0.50 8.88 9.54
N SER A 168 -0.86 10.13 9.79
CA SER A 168 -1.15 11.13 8.75
C SER A 168 -0.39 12.45 8.88
N PHE A 169 0.83 12.40 9.38
CA PHE A 169 1.68 13.58 9.62
C PHE A 169 2.92 13.67 8.74
N THR A 170 3.22 12.64 7.93
CA THR A 170 4.49 12.56 7.19
C THR A 170 4.41 13.18 5.81
N SER A 171 3.20 13.37 5.27
CA SER A 171 2.96 14.17 4.06
C SER A 171 3.44 15.63 4.23
N PRO A 172 3.70 16.39 3.14
CA PRO A 172 4.11 17.79 3.20
C PRO A 172 3.24 18.66 4.12
N PHE A 173 1.95 18.33 4.20
CA PHE A 173 1.03 18.87 5.19
C PHE A 173 0.30 17.68 5.84
N PRO A 174 0.20 17.63 7.18
CA PRO A 174 -0.57 16.59 7.86
C PRO A 174 -2.02 16.56 7.37
N VAL A 175 -2.54 15.37 7.07
CA VAL A 175 -3.94 15.18 6.70
C VAL A 175 -4.78 15.06 7.96
N THR A 176 -5.64 16.04 8.21
CA THR A 176 -6.39 16.13 9.48
C THR A 176 -7.67 15.31 9.44
N ASN A 177 -8.07 14.70 10.56
CA ASN A 177 -9.27 13.87 10.60
C ASN A 177 -10.55 14.73 10.42
N PRO A 178 -11.50 14.33 9.56
CA PRO A 178 -12.79 15.01 9.44
C PRO A 178 -13.64 15.04 10.72
N ALA A 179 -13.53 14.04 11.60
CA ALA A 179 -14.24 13.99 12.88
C ALA A 179 -13.61 14.94 13.93
N ASP A 180 -12.30 15.16 13.87
CA ASP A 180 -11.56 16.07 14.75
C ASP A 180 -10.27 16.54 14.03
N PRO A 181 -10.22 17.81 13.57
CA PRO A 181 -9.07 18.31 12.82
C PRO A 181 -7.75 18.36 13.60
N THR A 182 -7.75 18.12 14.92
CA THR A 182 -6.53 18.01 15.73
C THR A 182 -5.93 16.59 15.70
N ARG A 183 -6.61 15.64 15.05
CA ARG A 183 -6.26 14.21 15.07
C ARG A 183 -5.89 13.67 13.69
N SER A 184 -5.25 12.50 13.73
CA SER A 184 -4.83 11.74 12.57
C SER A 184 -6.00 11.19 11.77
N SER A 185 -5.91 11.27 10.44
CA SER A 185 -6.79 10.55 9.51
C SER A 185 -6.35 9.11 9.31
N GLY A 186 -5.18 8.72 9.82
CA GLY A 186 -4.57 7.40 9.54
C GLY A 186 -3.95 7.35 8.15
N GLY A 187 -3.05 6.40 7.91
CA GLY A 187 -2.26 6.34 6.69
C GLY A 187 -2.02 4.91 6.19
N SER A 188 -1.46 4.73 4.99
CA SER A 188 -0.99 5.78 4.08
C SER A 188 -2.02 6.32 3.10
N CYS A 189 -3.26 5.83 3.07
CA CYS A 189 -4.35 6.41 2.27
C CYS A 189 -5.09 7.53 3.03
N SER A 190 -4.34 8.40 3.72
CA SER A 190 -4.85 9.46 4.60
C SER A 190 -5.79 10.41 3.86
N GLY A 191 -5.37 10.91 2.69
CA GLY A 191 -6.19 11.77 1.84
C GLY A 191 -7.47 11.07 1.37
N SER A 192 -7.38 9.82 0.92
CA SER A 192 -8.56 9.06 0.48
C SER A 192 -9.62 8.95 1.58
N GLY A 193 -9.20 8.63 2.81
CA GLY A 193 -10.08 8.56 3.97
C GLY A 193 -10.80 9.88 4.25
N ALA A 194 -10.03 10.98 4.29
CA ALA A 194 -10.57 12.31 4.57
C ALA A 194 -11.50 12.82 3.46
N LEU A 195 -11.15 12.61 2.17
CA LEU A 195 -11.99 13.02 1.04
C LEU A 195 -13.33 12.31 1.02
N LEU A 196 -13.34 11.00 1.29
CA LEU A 196 -14.56 10.21 1.34
C LEU A 196 -15.43 10.62 2.53
N ALA A 197 -14.86 10.76 3.72
CA ALA A 197 -15.60 11.17 4.91
C ALA A 197 -16.23 12.57 4.75
N ASN A 198 -15.56 13.49 4.03
CA ASN A 198 -16.09 14.81 3.71
C ASN A 198 -17.02 14.85 2.47
N GLY A 199 -17.30 13.71 1.82
CA GLY A 199 -18.13 13.65 0.62
C GLY A 199 -17.56 14.41 -0.60
N GLN A 200 -16.24 14.60 -0.66
CA GLN A 200 -15.56 15.27 -1.78
C GLN A 200 -15.47 14.39 -3.03
N VAL A 201 -15.54 13.07 -2.85
CA VAL A 201 -15.61 12.06 -3.91
C VAL A 201 -16.54 10.93 -3.51
N ASP A 202 -17.03 10.19 -4.49
CA ASP A 202 -17.87 9.01 -4.26
C ASP A 202 -17.04 7.79 -3.86
N LEU A 203 -15.88 7.62 -4.51
CA LEU A 203 -15.03 6.45 -4.42
C LEU A 203 -13.55 6.86 -4.35
N ALA A 204 -12.71 6.00 -3.79
CA ALA A 204 -11.27 6.14 -3.91
C ALA A 204 -10.57 4.79 -4.13
N VAL A 205 -9.48 4.81 -4.90
CA VAL A 205 -8.57 3.66 -5.05
C VAL A 205 -7.36 3.90 -4.15
N GLY A 206 -7.16 2.96 -3.21
CA GLY A 206 -6.04 2.97 -2.27
C GLY A 206 -5.03 1.87 -2.54
N ALA A 207 -3.95 1.88 -1.75
CA ALA A 207 -2.93 0.83 -1.73
C ALA A 207 -2.60 0.46 -0.28
N ASP A 208 -2.42 -0.82 0.02
CA ASP A 208 -2.29 -1.39 1.37
C ASP A 208 -1.14 -2.42 1.47
N THR A 209 -0.10 -2.05 2.24
CA THR A 209 1.08 -2.91 2.52
C THR A 209 1.06 -3.49 3.94
N ALA A 210 0.45 -2.77 4.89
CA ALA A 210 0.36 -3.18 6.30
C ALA A 210 -0.97 -2.78 6.97
N GLY A 211 -1.90 -2.17 6.23
CA GLY A 211 -3.08 -1.52 6.80
C GLY A 211 -3.47 -0.21 6.14
N SER A 212 -2.76 0.22 5.08
CA SER A 212 -2.88 1.58 4.57
C SER A 212 -4.23 1.94 3.95
N ILE A 213 -5.09 0.98 3.62
CA ILE A 213 -6.49 1.22 3.25
C ILE A 213 -7.38 1.20 4.50
N ARG A 214 -7.10 0.28 5.42
CA ARG A 214 -8.00 -0.09 6.53
C ARG A 214 -7.85 0.83 7.74
N VAL A 215 -6.64 1.27 8.08
CA VAL A 215 -6.38 2.22 9.16
C VAL A 215 -7.10 3.56 8.90
N PRO A 216 -6.90 4.24 7.75
CA PRO A 216 -7.65 5.46 7.48
C PRO A 216 -9.15 5.22 7.35
N ALA A 217 -9.57 4.04 6.89
CA ALA A 217 -10.99 3.74 6.85
C ALA A 217 -11.63 3.69 8.25
N SER A 218 -10.94 3.04 9.20
CA SER A 218 -11.34 2.99 10.61
C SER A 218 -11.42 4.39 11.22
N TRP A 219 -10.34 5.18 11.13
CA TRP A 219 -10.28 6.47 11.82
C TRP A 219 -11.08 7.59 11.16
N CYS A 220 -11.34 7.53 9.84
CA CYS A 220 -12.24 8.47 9.16
C CYS A 220 -13.71 8.00 9.15
N GLY A 221 -14.02 6.81 9.67
CA GLY A 221 -15.39 6.31 9.78
C GLY A 221 -16.04 5.94 8.44
N ILE A 222 -15.25 5.46 7.49
CA ILE A 222 -15.67 5.01 6.15
C ILE A 222 -15.41 3.50 5.99
N VAL A 223 -15.44 2.99 4.76
CA VAL A 223 -15.14 1.60 4.43
C VAL A 223 -13.87 1.50 3.60
N GLY A 224 -12.98 0.58 3.96
CA GLY A 224 -11.76 0.31 3.21
C GLY A 224 -11.51 -1.19 3.11
N PHE A 225 -11.40 -1.70 1.88
CA PHE A 225 -11.22 -3.13 1.65
C PHE A 225 -9.85 -3.45 1.05
N LYS A 226 -9.07 -4.27 1.75
CA LYS A 226 -7.89 -4.93 1.20
C LYS A 226 -8.32 -6.30 0.66
N PRO A 227 -8.43 -6.47 -0.67
CA PRO A 227 -8.85 -7.75 -1.24
C PRO A 227 -7.83 -8.86 -0.99
N THR A 228 -8.18 -10.08 -1.39
CA THR A 228 -7.23 -11.19 -1.46
C THR A 228 -5.99 -10.79 -2.27
N TYR A 229 -4.81 -11.19 -1.81
CA TYR A 229 -3.55 -10.94 -2.53
C TYR A 229 -3.62 -11.52 -3.95
N GLY A 230 -3.19 -10.73 -4.95
CA GLY A 230 -3.25 -11.10 -6.36
C GLY A 230 -4.66 -11.08 -6.97
N LEU A 231 -5.68 -10.54 -6.29
CA LEU A 231 -7.02 -10.40 -6.87
C LEU A 231 -7.16 -9.14 -7.74
N VAL A 232 -6.58 -8.03 -7.29
CA VAL A 232 -6.49 -6.77 -8.02
C VAL A 232 -5.03 -6.59 -8.44
N PRO A 233 -4.73 -6.39 -9.74
CA PRO A 233 -3.39 -6.17 -10.21
C PRO A 233 -2.89 -4.84 -9.68
N CYS A 234 -1.61 -4.83 -9.36
CA CYS A 234 -0.96 -3.69 -8.80
C CYS A 234 -0.16 -2.91 -9.87
N SER A 235 -0.08 -3.42 -11.11
CA SER A 235 0.60 -2.84 -12.27
C SER A 235 0.46 -1.32 -12.38
N GLY A 236 1.60 -0.62 -12.36
CA GLY A 236 1.70 0.83 -12.47
C GLY A 236 1.58 1.60 -11.15
N ALA A 237 1.39 0.94 -10.01
CA ALA A 237 1.56 1.57 -8.69
C ALA A 237 3.02 1.59 -8.24
N CYS A 238 3.38 2.56 -7.39
CA CYS A 238 4.67 2.60 -6.72
C CYS A 238 4.65 1.68 -5.48
N PHE A 239 5.33 0.55 -5.57
CA PHE A 239 5.39 -0.47 -4.51
C PHE A 239 6.40 -0.20 -3.42
N LEU A 240 6.10 -0.77 -2.26
CA LEU A 240 7.05 -0.96 -1.17
C LEU A 240 7.66 -2.37 -1.26
N ASP A 241 6.83 -3.39 -1.19
CA ASP A 241 7.24 -4.79 -1.33
C ASP A 241 6.14 -5.57 -2.09
N PRO A 242 6.44 -6.12 -3.27
CA PRO A 242 5.47 -6.85 -4.07
C PRO A 242 4.89 -8.07 -3.35
N THR A 243 5.50 -8.61 -2.29
CA THR A 243 4.94 -9.74 -1.53
C THR A 243 3.85 -9.32 -0.54
N LEU A 244 3.70 -8.02 -0.30
CA LEU A 244 2.80 -7.45 0.71
C LEU A 244 1.80 -6.45 0.13
N ASP A 245 2.09 -5.88 -1.03
CA ASP A 245 1.32 -4.79 -1.62
C ASP A 245 0.00 -5.25 -2.22
N HIS A 246 -1.03 -4.46 -1.96
CA HIS A 246 -2.39 -4.65 -2.48
C HIS A 246 -2.91 -3.31 -3.02
N ILE A 247 -3.71 -3.34 -4.08
CA ILE A 247 -4.62 -2.26 -4.46
C ILE A 247 -6.03 -2.64 -4.02
N GLY A 248 -6.82 -1.67 -3.54
CA GLY A 248 -8.17 -1.95 -3.07
C GLY A 248 -9.08 -0.72 -3.04
N PRO A 249 -10.41 -0.95 -2.98
CA PRO A 249 -11.40 0.11 -2.95
C PRO A 249 -11.56 0.73 -1.56
N MET A 250 -11.91 2.00 -1.56
CA MET A 250 -12.38 2.76 -0.40
C MET A 250 -13.65 3.51 -0.80
N ALA A 251 -14.63 3.54 0.09
CA ALA A 251 -15.89 4.24 -0.13
C ALA A 251 -16.57 4.58 1.20
N ARG A 252 -17.65 5.37 1.16
CA ARG A 252 -18.49 5.62 2.35
C ARG A 252 -19.38 4.45 2.72
N THR A 253 -19.65 3.55 1.76
CA THR A 253 -20.53 2.40 1.97
C THR A 253 -19.89 1.09 1.52
N VAL A 254 -20.32 -0.04 2.11
CA VAL A 254 -19.86 -1.37 1.71
C VAL A 254 -20.33 -1.72 0.30
N ASP A 255 -21.53 -1.27 -0.12
CA ASP A 255 -22.04 -1.49 -1.49
C ASP A 255 -21.15 -0.82 -2.53
N ASP A 256 -20.72 0.42 -2.27
CA ASP A 256 -19.83 1.15 -3.16
C ASP A 256 -18.42 0.54 -3.20
N CYS A 257 -17.91 0.05 -2.07
CA CYS A 257 -16.67 -0.72 -2.03
C CYS A 257 -16.78 -2.00 -2.86
N ALA A 258 -17.90 -2.73 -2.76
CA ALA A 258 -18.15 -3.94 -3.55
C ALA A 258 -18.25 -3.64 -5.05
N LEU A 259 -18.92 -2.55 -5.43
CA LEU A 259 -19.03 -2.08 -6.81
C LEU A 259 -17.67 -1.71 -7.39
N LEU A 260 -16.86 -0.94 -6.66
CA LEU A 260 -15.52 -0.57 -7.11
C LEU A 260 -14.60 -1.80 -7.17
N LEU A 261 -14.66 -2.72 -6.20
CA LEU A 261 -13.89 -3.97 -6.25
C LEU A 261 -14.16 -4.73 -7.56
N GLU A 262 -15.43 -4.87 -7.93
CA GLU A 262 -15.86 -5.57 -9.14
C GLU A 262 -15.29 -4.95 -10.43
N VAL A 263 -15.00 -3.65 -10.43
CA VAL A 263 -14.31 -2.96 -11.53
C VAL A 263 -12.81 -3.19 -11.50
N LEU A 264 -12.22 -3.29 -10.31
CA LEU A 264 -10.77 -3.38 -10.12
C LEU A 264 -10.22 -4.80 -10.31
N VAL A 265 -11.00 -5.86 -10.08
CA VAL A 265 -10.55 -7.26 -10.05
C VAL A 265 -10.22 -7.81 -11.44
N GLY A 266 -9.24 -8.72 -11.50
CA GLY A 266 -9.01 -9.58 -12.67
C GLY A 266 -7.58 -9.53 -13.20
N TYR A 267 -7.20 -10.57 -13.93
CA TYR A 267 -5.89 -10.67 -14.60
C TYR A 267 -5.67 -9.53 -15.60
N ASP A 268 -4.46 -8.99 -15.67
CA ASP A 268 -4.11 -7.91 -16.58
C ASP A 268 -2.96 -8.25 -17.56
N GLY A 269 -2.34 -9.42 -17.42
CA GLY A 269 -1.18 -9.79 -18.25
C GLY A 269 0.15 -9.18 -17.79
N PHE A 270 0.13 -8.29 -16.80
CA PHE A 270 1.27 -7.49 -16.38
C PHE A 270 1.62 -7.70 -14.91
N ASP A 271 0.75 -8.26 -14.09
CA ASP A 271 1.04 -8.59 -12.70
C ASP A 271 1.08 -10.11 -12.52
N SER A 272 2.26 -10.65 -12.27
CA SER A 272 2.46 -12.10 -12.10
C SER A 272 1.81 -12.68 -10.85
N THR A 273 1.34 -11.84 -9.92
CA THR A 273 0.59 -12.26 -8.73
C THR A 273 -0.89 -12.53 -9.05
N THR A 274 -1.39 -12.02 -10.18
CA THR A 274 -2.78 -12.22 -10.60
C THR A 274 -2.99 -13.49 -11.41
N LEU A 275 -4.12 -14.16 -11.18
CA LEU A 275 -4.44 -15.46 -11.79
C LEU A 275 -5.46 -15.30 -12.93
N SER A 276 -5.14 -15.81 -14.12
CA SER A 276 -5.95 -15.67 -15.34
C SER A 276 -7.20 -16.55 -15.38
N ASP A 277 -7.28 -17.59 -14.56
CA ASP A 277 -8.35 -18.58 -14.53
C ASP A 277 -9.47 -18.25 -13.53
N ARG A 278 -9.39 -17.10 -12.85
CA ARG A 278 -10.39 -16.66 -11.88
C ARG A 278 -11.36 -15.64 -12.49
N PRO A 279 -12.65 -16.00 -12.67
CA PRO A 279 -13.63 -15.05 -13.15
C PRO A 279 -13.88 -13.96 -12.10
N VAL A 280 -14.17 -12.75 -12.58
CA VAL A 280 -14.64 -11.65 -11.73
C VAL A 280 -16.01 -12.01 -11.17
N GLN A 281 -16.18 -11.91 -9.84
CA GLN A 281 -17.47 -12.14 -9.19
C GLN A 281 -18.32 -10.87 -9.21
N GLU A 282 -19.65 -11.01 -9.20
CA GLU A 282 -20.60 -9.90 -9.05
C GLU A 282 -20.66 -9.42 -7.59
N TYR A 283 -19.57 -8.87 -7.06
CA TYR A 283 -19.45 -8.47 -5.64
C TYR A 283 -20.57 -7.51 -5.21
N SER A 284 -20.95 -6.57 -6.06
CA SER A 284 -22.04 -5.60 -5.82
C SER A 284 -23.41 -6.27 -5.62
N ARG A 285 -23.61 -7.47 -6.17
CA ARG A 285 -24.81 -8.28 -5.96
C ARG A 285 -24.65 -9.20 -4.76
N LEU A 286 -23.49 -9.84 -4.62
CA LEU A 286 -23.23 -10.83 -3.59
C LEU A 286 -23.22 -10.25 -2.17
N VAL A 287 -22.83 -8.98 -2.01
CA VAL A 287 -22.79 -8.26 -0.73
C VAL A 287 -24.14 -8.26 0.01
N THR A 288 -25.25 -8.34 -0.71
CA THR A 288 -26.62 -8.26 -0.16
C THR A 288 -27.14 -9.58 0.44
N LYS A 289 -26.38 -10.68 0.35
CA LYS A 289 -26.84 -12.03 0.74
C LYS A 289 -26.97 -12.28 2.25
N GLY A 290 -26.72 -11.27 3.09
CA GLY A 290 -26.78 -11.39 4.55
C GLY A 290 -25.82 -12.44 5.14
N VAL A 291 -25.99 -12.74 6.44
CA VAL A 291 -25.04 -13.58 7.22
C VAL A 291 -25.69 -14.75 7.94
N ALA A 292 -26.98 -15.01 7.72
CA ALA A 292 -27.67 -16.12 8.37
C ALA A 292 -26.95 -17.45 8.12
N GLY A 293 -26.67 -18.20 9.19
CA GLY A 293 -25.95 -19.47 9.16
C GLY A 293 -24.42 -19.38 9.10
N LEU A 294 -23.84 -18.17 8.99
CA LEU A 294 -22.38 -18.01 9.04
C LEU A 294 -21.86 -18.15 10.47
N LYS A 295 -20.63 -18.66 10.58
CA LYS A 295 -19.87 -18.70 11.83
C LYS A 295 -18.87 -17.56 11.85
N VAL A 296 -18.88 -16.77 12.92
CA VAL A 296 -18.01 -15.60 13.09
C VAL A 296 -17.14 -15.82 14.32
N GLY A 297 -15.82 -15.75 14.12
CA GLY A 297 -14.85 -15.84 15.21
C GLY A 297 -14.38 -14.47 15.66
N PHE A 298 -14.44 -14.16 16.95
CA PHE A 298 -13.77 -12.99 17.52
C PHE A 298 -12.36 -13.40 17.90
N LEU A 299 -11.35 -12.82 17.25
CA LEU A 299 -9.96 -13.22 17.45
C LEU A 299 -9.40 -12.61 18.74
N LYS A 300 -9.22 -13.43 19.79
CA LYS A 300 -8.83 -12.98 21.13
C LYS A 300 -7.56 -12.11 21.11
N GLU A 301 -6.54 -12.55 20.41
CA GLU A 301 -5.25 -11.86 20.33
C GLU A 301 -5.37 -10.46 19.69
N GLY A 302 -6.38 -10.23 18.84
CA GLY A 302 -6.63 -8.93 18.23
C GLY A 302 -7.15 -7.86 19.21
N PHE A 303 -7.72 -8.28 20.35
CA PHE A 303 -8.22 -7.37 21.39
C PHE A 303 -7.18 -7.06 22.48
N GLU A 304 -6.06 -7.79 22.55
CA GLU A 304 -5.04 -7.58 23.59
C GLU A 304 -4.49 -6.14 23.54
N GLY A 305 -4.50 -5.42 24.67
CA GLY A 305 -4.00 -4.04 24.74
C GLY A 305 -4.81 -3.01 23.95
N CYS A 306 -6.10 -3.29 23.71
CA CYS A 306 -7.05 -2.33 23.17
C CYS A 306 -7.53 -1.35 24.25
N GLU A 307 -7.80 -0.10 23.88
CA GLU A 307 -8.57 0.81 24.74
C GLU A 307 -9.94 0.17 25.02
N SER A 308 -10.38 0.24 26.28
CA SER A 308 -11.55 -0.52 26.76
C SER A 308 -12.85 -0.10 26.08
N ASP A 309 -12.98 1.18 25.72
CA ASP A 309 -14.10 1.75 24.98
C ASP A 309 -14.13 1.28 23.52
N VAL A 310 -12.99 1.26 22.84
CA VAL A 310 -12.83 0.70 21.49
C VAL A 310 -13.16 -0.79 21.47
N GLU A 311 -12.64 -1.55 22.45
CA GLU A 311 -12.95 -2.97 22.61
C GLU A 311 -14.44 -3.20 22.81
N GLN A 312 -15.08 -2.41 23.68
CA GLN A 312 -16.50 -2.53 23.98
C GLN A 312 -17.35 -2.26 22.73
N VAL A 313 -17.04 -1.19 21.97
CA VAL A 313 -17.73 -0.85 20.72
C VAL A 313 -17.64 -2.02 19.73
N VAL A 314 -16.45 -2.58 19.49
CA VAL A 314 -16.29 -3.71 18.56
C VAL A 314 -17.01 -4.96 19.08
N LYS A 315 -16.99 -5.22 20.39
CA LYS A 315 -17.71 -6.38 20.98
C LYS A 315 -19.23 -6.30 20.81
N THR A 316 -19.82 -5.10 20.73
CA THR A 316 -21.27 -4.97 20.46
C THR A 316 -21.69 -5.57 19.10
N THR A 317 -20.76 -5.69 18.16
CA THR A 317 -21.03 -6.29 16.84
C THR A 317 -21.40 -7.77 16.92
N ALA A 318 -21.03 -8.47 18.00
CA ALA A 318 -21.42 -9.86 18.23
C ALA A 318 -22.95 -10.02 18.27
N ASP A 319 -23.65 -9.12 18.96
CA ASP A 319 -25.10 -9.20 19.10
C ASP A 319 -25.81 -8.82 17.80
N MET A 320 -25.27 -7.85 17.05
CA MET A 320 -25.76 -7.51 15.71
C MET A 320 -25.72 -8.72 14.77
N LEU A 321 -24.62 -9.49 14.81
CA LEU A 321 -24.44 -10.68 13.98
C LEU A 321 -25.34 -11.84 14.43
N ARG A 322 -25.47 -12.08 15.74
CA ARG A 322 -26.41 -13.07 16.29
C ARG A 322 -27.85 -12.78 15.89
N ASN A 323 -28.28 -11.52 16.01
CA ASN A 323 -29.61 -11.09 15.61
C ASN A 323 -29.84 -11.22 14.09
N ALA A 324 -28.78 -11.12 13.28
CA ALA A 324 -28.81 -11.36 11.85
C ALA A 324 -28.70 -12.86 11.47
N GLY A 325 -28.69 -13.77 12.44
CA GLY A 325 -28.73 -15.21 12.25
C GLY A 325 -27.35 -15.88 12.11
N ALA A 326 -26.26 -15.19 12.41
CA ALA A 326 -24.92 -15.79 12.49
C ALA A 326 -24.66 -16.37 13.89
N THR A 327 -23.72 -17.32 14.00
CA THR A 327 -23.21 -17.77 15.30
C THR A 327 -21.88 -17.09 15.58
N VAL A 328 -21.66 -16.65 16.83
CA VAL A 328 -20.45 -15.92 17.22
C VAL A 328 -19.74 -16.66 18.36
N GLU A 329 -18.45 -16.93 18.18
CA GLU A 329 -17.58 -17.56 19.18
C GLU A 329 -16.22 -16.87 19.25
N ASP A 330 -15.50 -17.05 20.36
CA ASP A 330 -14.11 -16.58 20.43
C ASP A 330 -13.15 -17.61 19.82
N ILE A 331 -12.23 -17.13 18.99
CA ILE A 331 -11.17 -17.93 18.39
C ILE A 331 -9.82 -17.44 18.93
N SER A 332 -8.92 -18.37 19.25
CA SER A 332 -7.53 -18.07 19.58
C SER A 332 -6.63 -18.51 18.43
N LEU A 333 -5.76 -17.59 18.01
CA LEU A 333 -4.69 -17.81 17.04
C LEU A 333 -3.44 -17.09 17.59
N PRO A 334 -2.64 -17.73 18.45
CA PRO A 334 -1.47 -17.10 19.08
C PRO A 334 -0.44 -16.56 18.06
N MET A 335 -0.29 -17.25 16.92
CA MET A 335 0.40 -16.82 15.67
C MET A 335 0.18 -15.35 15.29
N HIS A 336 -1.01 -14.81 15.59
CA HIS A 336 -1.39 -13.45 15.22
C HIS A 336 -0.39 -12.41 15.75
N LYS A 337 0.14 -12.64 16.95
CA LYS A 337 1.07 -11.72 17.62
C LYS A 337 2.44 -11.66 16.94
N ASP A 338 2.80 -12.72 16.21
CA ASP A 338 4.06 -12.76 15.46
C ASP A 338 3.97 -12.01 14.13
N ALA A 339 2.78 -11.59 13.67
CA ALA A 339 2.62 -10.89 12.40
C ALA A 339 3.44 -9.58 12.32
N MET A 340 3.51 -8.81 13.43
CA MET A 340 4.31 -7.58 13.49
C MET A 340 5.82 -7.83 13.45
N PRO A 341 6.40 -8.75 14.25
CA PRO A 341 7.79 -9.17 14.09
C PRO A 341 8.12 -9.67 12.68
N LEU A 342 7.24 -10.48 12.07
CA LEU A 342 7.42 -10.97 10.70
C LEU A 342 7.46 -9.82 9.70
N PHE A 343 6.51 -8.89 9.78
CA PHE A 343 6.50 -7.70 8.92
C PHE A 343 7.77 -6.87 9.06
N HIS A 344 8.26 -6.65 10.29
CA HIS A 344 9.52 -5.92 10.51
C HIS A 344 10.69 -6.57 9.77
N ALA A 345 10.82 -7.90 9.80
CA ALA A 345 11.83 -8.61 9.04
C ALA A 345 11.61 -8.50 7.52
N LEU A 346 10.36 -8.48 7.06
CA LEU A 346 10.04 -8.25 5.64
C LEU A 346 10.35 -6.82 5.17
N THR A 347 10.45 -5.83 6.06
CA THR A 347 10.86 -4.47 5.65
C THR A 347 12.26 -4.40 5.03
N GLU A 348 13.09 -5.44 5.20
CA GLU A 348 14.33 -5.61 4.45
C GLU A 348 14.07 -5.72 2.94
N GLY A 349 12.97 -6.37 2.51
CA GLY A 349 12.53 -6.41 1.13
C GLY A 349 12.18 -5.03 0.58
N ILE A 350 11.54 -4.19 1.40
CA ILE A 350 11.26 -2.79 1.05
C ILE A 350 12.55 -1.99 0.82
N TYR A 351 13.58 -2.23 1.65
CA TYR A 351 14.90 -1.64 1.44
C TYR A 351 15.52 -2.13 0.12
N ILE A 352 15.54 -3.44 -0.10
CA ILE A 352 16.12 -4.04 -1.32
C ILE A 352 15.42 -3.50 -2.56
N GLN A 353 14.09 -3.54 -2.57
CA GLN A 353 13.26 -3.09 -3.69
C GLN A 353 13.51 -1.62 -4.03
N SER A 354 13.58 -0.76 -3.01
CA SER A 354 13.80 0.67 -3.24
C SER A 354 15.20 0.96 -3.80
N PHE A 355 16.25 0.36 -3.22
CA PHE A 355 17.63 0.76 -3.56
C PHE A 355 18.24 -0.03 -4.72
N TYR A 356 17.80 -1.27 -4.93
CA TYR A 356 18.35 -2.16 -5.95
C TYR A 356 17.32 -2.48 -7.05
N GLY A 357 16.02 -2.33 -6.77
CA GLY A 357 14.96 -2.73 -7.68
C GLY A 357 14.80 -4.25 -7.77
N GLY A 358 13.98 -4.68 -8.71
CA GLY A 358 13.66 -6.10 -8.94
C GLY A 358 12.16 -6.34 -9.03
N SER A 359 11.75 -7.31 -9.85
CA SER A 359 10.35 -7.71 -9.94
C SER A 359 10.17 -9.08 -9.32
N MET A 360 9.00 -9.33 -8.72
CA MET A 360 8.56 -10.70 -8.56
C MET A 360 8.01 -11.19 -9.89
N GLY A 361 8.67 -12.21 -10.44
CA GLY A 361 8.23 -12.85 -11.67
C GLY A 361 8.29 -11.95 -12.91
N LYS A 362 7.53 -12.35 -13.93
CA LYS A 362 7.38 -11.61 -15.19
C LYS A 362 6.24 -10.60 -15.06
N SER A 363 6.52 -9.49 -14.40
CA SER A 363 5.56 -8.40 -14.21
C SER A 363 6.01 -7.12 -14.92
N PHE A 364 5.10 -6.21 -15.24
CA PHE A 364 5.40 -4.87 -15.72
C PHE A 364 6.25 -4.14 -14.67
N TYR A 365 7.38 -3.61 -15.12
CA TYR A 365 8.31 -2.91 -14.25
C TYR A 365 8.25 -1.41 -14.57
N PRO A 366 7.83 -0.55 -13.61
CA PRO A 366 7.69 0.87 -13.85
C PRO A 366 9.06 1.57 -13.80
N ASN A 367 9.83 1.47 -14.90
CA ASN A 367 11.18 2.00 -14.99
C ASN A 367 11.24 3.50 -14.68
N SER A 368 10.34 4.32 -15.25
CA SER A 368 10.34 5.77 -15.00
C SER A 368 10.10 6.17 -13.54
N ILE A 369 9.28 5.42 -12.79
CA ILE A 369 9.14 5.60 -11.33
C ILE A 369 10.47 5.31 -10.63
N THR A 370 11.07 4.15 -10.97
CA THR A 370 12.30 3.68 -10.33
C THR A 370 13.48 4.60 -10.64
N ASP A 371 13.58 5.08 -11.87
CA ASP A 371 14.66 5.95 -12.33
C ASP A 371 14.53 7.35 -11.75
N HIS A 372 13.31 7.88 -11.63
CA HIS A 372 13.07 9.12 -10.90
C HIS A 372 13.56 9.00 -9.45
N TYR A 373 13.18 7.95 -8.74
CA TYR A 373 13.59 7.72 -7.36
C TYR A 373 15.12 7.57 -7.23
N ARG A 374 15.76 6.76 -8.08
CA ARG A 374 17.21 6.56 -8.11
C ARG A 374 17.96 7.87 -8.36
N LYS A 375 17.49 8.68 -9.31
CA LYS A 375 18.04 10.01 -9.58
C LYS A 375 17.88 10.91 -8.36
N ALA A 376 16.69 10.94 -7.78
CA ALA A 376 16.37 11.77 -6.63
C ALA A 376 17.24 11.44 -5.42
N ILE A 377 17.42 10.17 -5.03
CA ILE A 377 18.31 9.80 -3.90
C ILE A 377 19.76 10.24 -4.16
N LYS A 378 20.24 10.13 -5.40
CA LYS A 378 21.62 10.52 -5.73
C LYS A 378 21.83 12.04 -5.67
N THR A 379 20.83 12.82 -6.07
CA THR A 379 20.95 14.29 -6.15
C THR A 379 20.41 15.03 -4.92
N ARG A 380 19.45 14.43 -4.22
CA ARG A 380 18.70 15.00 -3.09
C ARG A 380 18.51 13.96 -1.97
N PRO A 381 19.58 13.33 -1.46
CA PRO A 381 19.46 12.25 -0.45
C PRO A 381 18.77 12.70 0.84
N PHE A 382 18.85 13.97 1.19
CA PHE A 382 18.23 14.55 2.39
C PHE A 382 16.71 14.72 2.29
N ASP A 383 16.13 14.55 1.09
CA ASP A 383 14.67 14.55 0.90
C ASP A 383 14.05 13.19 1.21
N LEU A 384 14.85 12.17 1.54
CA LEU A 384 14.35 10.87 1.97
C LEU A 384 13.73 11.01 3.39
N PRO A 385 12.47 10.58 3.63
CA PRO A 385 11.82 10.77 4.92
C PRO A 385 12.47 9.93 6.02
N ILE A 386 12.34 10.38 7.27
CA ILE A 386 12.95 9.75 8.46
C ILE A 386 12.61 8.26 8.56
N THR A 387 11.36 7.87 8.28
CA THR A 387 10.92 6.46 8.31
C THR A 387 11.67 5.61 7.27
N ARG A 388 11.97 6.17 6.09
CA ARG A 388 12.75 5.50 5.04
C ARG A 388 14.25 5.53 5.32
N GLN A 389 14.77 6.58 5.97
CA GLN A 389 16.15 6.61 6.47
C GLN A 389 16.38 5.50 7.51
N ALA A 390 15.46 5.34 8.47
CA ALA A 390 15.52 4.28 9.46
C ALA A 390 15.48 2.88 8.81
N ASN A 391 14.57 2.66 7.85
CA ASN A 391 14.52 1.41 7.09
C ASN A 391 15.81 1.15 6.30
N ALA A 392 16.40 2.18 5.66
CA ALA A 392 17.62 2.03 4.89
C ALA A 392 18.83 1.70 5.77
N LEU A 393 18.95 2.35 6.94
CA LEU A 393 20.02 2.06 7.91
C LEU A 393 19.90 0.64 8.44
N TRP A 394 18.69 0.20 8.82
CA TRP A 394 18.45 -1.14 9.32
C TRP A 394 18.67 -2.21 8.25
N GLY A 395 18.11 -2.02 7.04
CA GLY A 395 18.24 -2.97 5.95
C GLY A 395 19.68 -3.14 5.46
N GLU A 396 20.46 -2.06 5.38
CA GLU A 396 21.88 -2.16 5.04
C GLU A 396 22.69 -2.83 6.16
N PHE A 397 22.33 -2.58 7.43
CA PHE A 397 22.95 -3.25 8.57
C PHE A 397 22.68 -4.76 8.56
N THR A 398 21.43 -5.20 8.40
CA THR A 398 21.10 -6.64 8.37
C THR A 398 21.72 -7.33 7.16
N LYS A 399 21.73 -6.68 6.00
CA LYS A 399 22.39 -7.20 4.80
C LYS A 399 23.89 -7.43 5.02
N ARG A 400 24.61 -6.48 5.64
CA ARG A 400 26.06 -6.56 5.82
C ARG A 400 26.52 -7.48 6.94
N PHE A 401 25.77 -7.53 8.04
CA PHE A 401 26.21 -8.19 9.27
C PHE A 401 25.45 -9.48 9.57
N TYR A 402 24.36 -9.76 8.86
CA TYR A 402 23.50 -10.93 9.07
C TYR A 402 23.10 -11.63 7.77
N ASP A 403 23.75 -11.29 6.65
CA ASP A 403 23.57 -11.92 5.33
C ASP A 403 22.11 -11.91 4.81
N GLY A 404 21.30 -10.96 5.28
CA GLY A 404 19.87 -10.86 4.93
C GLY A 404 19.01 -12.09 5.27
N LYS A 405 19.50 -12.95 6.18
CA LYS A 405 18.86 -14.25 6.48
C LYS A 405 17.46 -14.14 7.10
N PHE A 406 17.14 -12.98 7.68
CA PHE A 406 15.88 -12.78 8.37
C PHE A 406 14.71 -12.58 7.40
N TYR A 407 14.94 -11.97 6.24
CA TYR A 407 13.92 -11.85 5.20
C TYR A 407 13.42 -13.21 4.73
N GLY A 408 14.33 -14.11 4.35
CA GLY A 408 13.98 -15.47 3.91
C GLY A 408 13.29 -16.30 5.00
N LYS A 409 13.74 -16.16 6.26
CA LYS A 409 13.07 -16.80 7.41
C LYS A 409 11.66 -16.24 7.62
N ALA A 410 11.48 -14.92 7.51
CA ALA A 410 10.18 -14.29 7.65
C ALA A 410 9.20 -14.74 6.57
N GLN A 411 9.63 -14.84 5.31
CA GLN A 411 8.81 -15.39 4.22
C GLN A 411 8.30 -16.81 4.54
N ASN A 412 9.20 -17.70 5.02
CA ASN A 412 8.81 -19.05 5.43
C ASN A 412 7.83 -19.05 6.61
N LEU A 413 8.01 -18.15 7.57
CA LEU A 413 7.10 -18.01 8.70
C LEU A 413 5.77 -17.35 8.32
N CYS A 414 5.72 -16.49 7.29
CA CYS A 414 4.47 -15.98 6.73
C CYS A 414 3.64 -17.10 6.11
N LYS A 415 4.26 -18.11 5.50
CA LYS A 415 3.57 -19.34 5.09
C LYS A 415 2.98 -20.08 6.30
N ALA A 416 3.73 -20.23 7.39
CA ALA A 416 3.22 -20.85 8.62
C ALA A 416 2.06 -20.04 9.24
N LEU A 417 2.17 -18.71 9.28
CA LEU A 417 1.11 -17.81 9.72
C LEU A 417 -0.14 -17.96 8.84
N THR A 418 0.03 -18.08 7.52
CA THR A 418 -1.07 -18.33 6.59
C THR A 418 -1.78 -19.64 6.93
N ASP A 419 -1.03 -20.69 7.25
CA ASP A 419 -1.59 -22.00 7.62
C ASP A 419 -2.35 -21.95 8.95
N GLU A 420 -1.91 -21.14 9.92
CA GLU A 420 -2.66 -20.90 11.17
C GLU A 420 -3.97 -20.14 10.92
N TYR A 421 -3.95 -19.10 10.07
CA TYR A 421 -5.17 -18.38 9.67
C TYR A 421 -6.16 -19.28 8.93
N ASN A 422 -5.67 -20.10 8.00
CA ASN A 422 -6.51 -21.08 7.31
C ASN A 422 -7.16 -22.05 8.30
N ARG A 423 -6.40 -22.60 9.26
CA ARG A 423 -6.94 -23.48 10.32
C ARG A 423 -7.97 -22.81 11.22
N ALA A 424 -7.80 -21.52 11.53
CA ALA A 424 -8.81 -20.77 12.25
C ALA A 424 -10.09 -20.60 11.40
N LEU A 425 -9.93 -20.28 10.11
CA LEU A 425 -11.02 -20.11 9.16
C LEU A 425 -11.64 -21.45 8.68
N GLU A 426 -11.11 -22.60 9.05
CA GLU A 426 -11.83 -23.88 8.93
C GLU A 426 -12.95 -24.00 9.97
N LYS A 427 -12.81 -23.31 11.12
CA LYS A 427 -13.79 -23.33 12.22
C LYS A 427 -14.88 -22.29 12.04
N VAL A 428 -14.51 -21.12 11.52
CA VAL A 428 -15.38 -19.96 11.30
C VAL A 428 -15.25 -19.43 9.88
N ASP A 429 -16.26 -18.72 9.37
CA ASP A 429 -16.24 -18.15 8.02
C ASP A 429 -15.45 -16.84 7.93
N VAL A 430 -15.45 -16.06 9.01
CA VAL A 430 -14.64 -14.85 9.13
C VAL A 430 -14.14 -14.67 10.56
N LEU A 431 -13.03 -13.94 10.69
CA LEU A 431 -12.47 -13.46 11.94
C LEU A 431 -12.74 -11.96 12.09
N ILE A 432 -13.17 -11.53 13.28
CA ILE A 432 -13.40 -10.14 13.64
C ILE A 432 -12.47 -9.72 14.80
N MET A 433 -11.92 -8.52 14.68
CA MET A 433 -11.13 -7.83 15.71
C MET A 433 -11.21 -6.31 15.49
N PRO A 434 -10.73 -5.45 16.41
CA PRO A 434 -10.61 -4.02 16.14
C PRO A 434 -9.65 -3.76 14.99
N THR A 435 -9.94 -2.78 14.12
CA THR A 435 -8.99 -2.37 13.07
C THR A 435 -7.76 -1.71 13.67
N CYS A 436 -8.00 -0.74 14.56
CA CYS A 436 -7.00 -0.10 15.39
C CYS A 436 -7.37 -0.36 16.85
N HIS A 437 -6.37 -0.46 17.72
CA HIS A 437 -6.57 -0.79 19.13
C HIS A 437 -6.79 0.45 20.02
N TYR A 438 -6.83 1.64 19.41
CA TYR A 438 -7.10 2.91 20.05
C TYR A 438 -7.77 3.88 19.06
N LYS A 439 -8.40 4.92 19.61
CA LYS A 439 -8.97 6.05 18.87
C LYS A 439 -7.90 6.77 18.05
N ALA A 440 -8.31 7.57 17.05
CA ALA A 440 -7.35 8.36 16.26
C ALA A 440 -6.49 9.26 17.18
N PRO A 441 -5.15 9.15 17.16
CA PRO A 441 -4.29 9.95 18.03
C PRO A 441 -4.31 11.43 17.59
N LYS A 442 -3.95 12.34 18.51
CA LYS A 442 -3.68 13.73 18.13
C LYS A 442 -2.51 13.76 17.16
N LEU A 443 -2.56 14.66 16.20
CA LEU A 443 -1.40 14.91 15.35
C LEU A 443 -0.26 15.46 16.24
N PRO A 444 0.99 15.03 16.01
CA PRO A 444 2.12 15.45 16.83
C PRO A 444 2.28 16.98 16.80
N ALA A 445 2.54 17.56 17.97
CA ALA A 445 2.64 19.01 18.16
C ALA A 445 4.00 19.54 17.66
N VAL A 446 4.24 19.47 16.35
CA VAL A 446 5.22 20.25 15.56
C VAL A 446 6.72 20.13 15.94
N SER A 447 7.10 19.54 17.07
CA SER A 447 8.49 19.20 17.39
C SER A 447 8.76 17.74 17.05
N LEU A 448 9.17 17.50 15.80
CA LEU A 448 9.46 16.18 15.23
C LEU A 448 10.95 15.82 15.38
N ASP A 449 11.63 16.34 16.42
CA ASP A 449 13.08 16.20 16.58
C ASP A 449 13.49 14.86 17.23
N ASP A 450 12.56 14.18 17.91
CA ASP A 450 12.80 12.83 18.44
C ASP A 450 12.44 11.76 17.39
N VAL A 451 13.47 11.21 16.77
CA VAL A 451 13.33 10.12 15.79
C VAL A 451 12.60 8.91 16.37
N ASN A 452 12.79 8.57 17.66
CA ASN A 452 12.13 7.41 18.26
C ASN A 452 10.63 7.65 18.43
N GLU A 453 10.24 8.86 18.88
CA GLU A 453 8.83 9.25 18.98
C GLU A 453 8.17 9.19 17.61
N LEU A 454 8.81 9.76 16.58
CA LEU A 454 8.29 9.74 15.21
C LEU A 454 8.08 8.34 14.65
N LEU A 455 9.06 7.45 14.82
CA LEU A 455 8.97 6.09 14.33
C LEU A 455 7.88 5.31 15.06
N THR A 456 7.74 5.53 16.37
CA THR A 456 6.68 4.92 17.18
C THR A 456 5.30 5.39 16.71
N GLU A 457 5.13 6.70 16.55
CA GLU A 457 3.89 7.32 16.07
C GLU A 457 3.54 6.93 14.63
N ALA A 458 4.52 6.56 13.80
CA ALA A 458 4.28 6.16 12.41
C ALA A 458 3.71 4.73 12.26
N PHE A 459 3.97 3.81 13.20
CA PHE A 459 3.72 2.38 13.00
C PHE A 459 2.90 1.68 14.08
N SER A 460 2.60 2.31 15.22
CA SER A 460 1.96 1.61 16.35
C SER A 460 0.58 1.03 16.03
N MET A 461 -0.19 1.64 15.13
CA MET A 461 -1.59 1.28 14.83
C MET A 461 -1.79 0.04 13.94
N VAL A 462 -0.76 -0.50 13.27
CA VAL A 462 -0.95 -1.57 12.25
C VAL A 462 -0.95 -3.00 12.79
N ARG A 463 -0.92 -3.17 14.12
CA ARG A 463 -0.77 -4.47 14.79
C ARG A 463 -1.72 -5.56 14.27
N ASN A 464 -3.01 -5.22 14.12
CA ASN A 464 -4.02 -6.18 13.68
C ASN A 464 -4.10 -6.28 12.15
N THR A 465 -3.82 -5.19 11.44
CA THR A 465 -4.01 -5.09 9.99
C THR A 465 -2.92 -5.80 9.20
N VAL A 466 -1.67 -5.79 9.70
CA VAL A 466 -0.50 -6.35 9.01
C VAL A 466 -0.61 -7.84 8.71
N ALA A 467 -1.28 -8.60 9.57
CA ALA A 467 -1.36 -10.06 9.45
C ALA A 467 -2.00 -10.50 8.13
N SER A 468 -3.03 -9.78 7.67
CA SER A 468 -3.68 -10.07 6.38
C SER A 468 -2.85 -9.67 5.15
N ASN A 469 -1.83 -8.80 5.30
CA ASN A 469 -0.86 -8.53 4.24
C ASN A 469 0.15 -9.67 4.16
N CYS A 470 0.70 -10.09 5.30
CA CYS A 470 1.64 -11.22 5.39
C CYS A 470 1.05 -12.53 4.88
N THR A 471 -0.27 -12.72 5.02
CA THR A 471 -0.95 -13.98 4.67
C THR A 471 -1.78 -13.91 3.38
N GLY A 472 -2.02 -12.70 2.87
CA GLY A 472 -2.82 -12.44 1.68
C GLY A 472 -4.33 -12.64 1.82
N HIS A 473 -4.86 -12.83 3.04
CA HIS A 473 -6.30 -12.95 3.28
C HIS A 473 -7.05 -11.64 2.99
N PRO A 474 -8.28 -11.67 2.44
CA PRO A 474 -9.10 -10.48 2.26
C PRO A 474 -9.52 -9.93 3.62
N SER A 475 -9.41 -8.62 3.78
CA SER A 475 -9.63 -7.94 5.06
C SER A 475 -10.27 -6.57 4.84
N ILE A 476 -11.41 -6.31 5.47
CA ILE A 476 -12.15 -5.04 5.35
C ILE A 476 -12.26 -4.35 6.71
N SER A 477 -12.14 -3.02 6.71
CA SER A 477 -12.52 -2.18 7.84
C SER A 477 -13.84 -1.48 7.55
N VAL A 478 -14.77 -1.55 8.50
CA VAL A 478 -16.07 -0.87 8.46
C VAL A 478 -16.33 -0.19 9.80
N ASN A 479 -16.84 1.03 9.77
CA ASN A 479 -17.25 1.75 10.96
C ASN A 479 -18.41 1.04 11.67
N VAL A 480 -18.23 0.71 12.96
CA VAL A 480 -19.22 0.00 13.77
C VAL A 480 -19.69 0.80 14.98
N GLY A 481 -19.24 2.04 15.16
CA GLY A 481 -19.59 2.86 16.31
C GLY A 481 -18.61 4.00 16.54
N PHE A 482 -18.78 4.69 17.66
CA PHE A 482 -17.94 5.80 18.05
C PHE A 482 -17.43 5.57 19.47
N SER A 483 -16.29 6.18 19.78
CA SER A 483 -15.88 6.42 21.14
C SER A 483 -15.39 7.86 21.28
N GLU A 484 -15.95 8.59 22.25
CA GLU A 484 -15.69 10.02 22.44
C GLU A 484 -15.94 10.84 21.16
N GLY A 485 -16.92 10.42 20.34
CA GLY A 485 -17.23 11.04 19.05
C GLY A 485 -16.28 10.66 17.90
N LEU A 486 -15.28 9.82 18.14
CA LEU A 486 -14.33 9.35 17.11
C LEU A 486 -14.76 7.99 16.55
N PRO A 487 -14.70 7.77 15.22
CA PRO A 487 -15.09 6.51 14.62
C PRO A 487 -14.24 5.31 15.09
N VAL A 488 -14.90 4.16 15.26
CA VAL A 488 -14.28 2.88 15.60
C VAL A 488 -14.57 1.85 14.50
N GLY A 489 -13.51 1.30 13.90
CA GLY A 489 -13.62 0.32 12.82
C GLY A 489 -13.48 -1.13 13.29
N ALA A 490 -14.40 -2.01 12.87
CA ALA A 490 -14.21 -3.46 12.98
C ALA A 490 -13.46 -3.99 11.74
N LEU A 491 -12.44 -4.80 11.98
CA LEU A 491 -11.66 -5.49 10.96
C LEU A 491 -12.22 -6.89 10.77
N ILE A 492 -12.72 -7.20 9.57
CA ILE A 492 -13.26 -8.51 9.22
C ILE A 492 -12.33 -9.15 8.20
N THR A 493 -11.80 -10.33 8.52
CA THR A 493 -10.88 -11.08 7.66
C THR A 493 -11.45 -12.45 7.34
N GLY A 494 -11.48 -12.84 6.07
CA GLY A 494 -12.06 -14.10 5.62
C GLY A 494 -11.06 -14.99 4.88
N ARG A 495 -11.56 -16.09 4.31
CA ARG A 495 -10.75 -17.02 3.50
C ARG A 495 -10.29 -16.36 2.21
N ARG A 496 -9.10 -16.73 1.74
CA ARG A 496 -8.58 -16.25 0.45
C ARG A 496 -9.56 -16.61 -0.66
N HIS A 497 -9.89 -15.61 -1.47
CA HIS A 497 -10.81 -15.67 -2.59
C HIS A 497 -12.29 -15.85 -2.22
N GLU A 498 -12.63 -15.75 -0.94
CA GLU A 498 -14.00 -15.62 -0.44
C GLU A 498 -14.32 -14.16 -0.05
N ASP A 499 -13.76 -13.19 -0.79
CA ASP A 499 -13.93 -11.75 -0.59
C ASP A 499 -15.40 -11.32 -0.45
N ALA A 500 -16.31 -11.99 -1.17
CA ALA A 500 -17.75 -11.75 -1.08
C ALA A 500 -18.33 -12.05 0.32
N THR A 501 -17.83 -13.06 1.03
CA THR A 501 -18.25 -13.37 2.41
C THR A 501 -17.83 -12.27 3.37
N VAL A 502 -16.61 -11.74 3.20
CA VAL A 502 -16.10 -10.61 3.99
C VAL A 502 -16.98 -9.36 3.78
N LEU A 503 -17.32 -9.06 2.53
CA LEU A 503 -18.21 -7.95 2.17
C LEU A 503 -19.62 -8.12 2.77
N ARG A 504 -20.20 -9.32 2.72
CA ARG A 504 -21.53 -9.62 3.31
C ARG A 504 -21.57 -9.32 4.81
N VAL A 505 -20.55 -9.77 5.54
CA VAL A 505 -20.46 -9.52 6.99
C VAL A 505 -20.31 -8.02 7.27
N ALA A 506 -19.44 -7.33 6.53
CA ALA A 506 -19.28 -5.89 6.67
C ALA A 506 -20.59 -5.14 6.39
N LYS A 507 -21.36 -5.55 5.37
CA LYS A 507 -22.65 -4.94 5.04
C LYS A 507 -23.69 -5.10 6.13
N THR A 508 -23.73 -6.28 6.76
CA THR A 508 -24.59 -6.52 7.92
C THR A 508 -24.22 -5.62 9.09
N LEU A 509 -22.93 -5.46 9.39
CA LEU A 509 -22.49 -4.55 10.47
C LEU A 509 -22.76 -3.08 10.14
N GLU A 510 -22.50 -2.65 8.92
CA GLU A 510 -22.75 -1.27 8.47
C GLU A 510 -24.22 -0.86 8.68
N SER A 511 -25.14 -1.80 8.46
CA SER A 511 -26.60 -1.59 8.48
C SER A 511 -27.20 -1.65 9.89
N GLY A 512 -26.44 -2.06 10.90
CA GLY A 512 -26.92 -2.15 12.27
C GLY A 512 -26.71 -0.86 13.07
N PRO A 513 -27.15 -0.84 14.34
CA PRO A 513 -26.97 0.32 15.22
C PRO A 513 -25.49 0.61 15.47
N ARG A 514 -25.14 1.89 15.56
CA ARG A 514 -23.78 2.36 15.89
C ARG A 514 -23.80 2.97 17.29
N PRO A 515 -23.23 2.31 18.31
CA PRO A 515 -23.08 2.91 19.63
C PRO A 515 -22.27 4.20 19.55
N LEU A 516 -22.58 5.15 20.44
CA LEU A 516 -21.94 6.47 20.54
C LEU A 516 -20.89 6.51 21.64
#